data_AF-A0A3D2UYM3-F1
#
_entry.id   AF-A0A3D2UYM3-F1
#
_cell.length_a   1.000
_cell.length_b   1.000
_cell.length_c   1.000
_cell.angle_alpha   90.00
_cell.angle_beta   90.00
_cell.angle_gamma   90.00
#
_symmetry.space_group_name_H-M   'P 1'
#
loop_
_entity.id
_entity.type
_entity.pdbx_description
1 polymer ?
#
loop_
_entity_poly.entity_id
_entity_poly.type
_entity_poly.pdbx_seq_one_letter_code
_entity_poly.pdbx_strand_id
1 'polypeptide(L)'
;MTVAEVSGGGTALELGILGQRDGNISGSDLNSTVTSATLISDLNGGDGLTLNQISIVNGSASGTVTLSSATTIGDVIDLINSSSFNVTASINSAGNSLLINSNSSSTVAIVNNVGTDETAENLGLGGGKNVFTTLFKLRDALNNDDTFAILASLENLDSTLASVNNNRAVIGASLRRVDLTDFVLDQSIVDQSQQLAEIEDADIVKSVSDLANLEFALQATLAATAQVLQPTLLDFLR
;
A
#
# COMPACT_ATOMS: atom_id res chain seq x y z
N MET A 1 -12.81 -18.82 22.07
CA MET A 1 -11.87 -19.91 21.68
C MET A 1 -10.54 -19.71 22.38
N THR A 2 -9.68 -20.73 22.45
CA THR A 2 -8.34 -20.60 23.06
C THR A 2 -7.28 -20.84 21.99
N VAL A 3 -6.41 -19.84 21.77
CA VAL A 3 -5.27 -19.96 20.86
C VAL A 3 -4.01 -20.21 21.69
N ALA A 4 -3.29 -21.25 21.32
CA ALA A 4 -2.02 -21.64 21.93
C ALA A 4 -0.97 -21.84 20.83
N GLU A 5 0.29 -21.63 21.19
CA GLU A 5 1.42 -21.93 20.32
C GLU A 5 1.60 -23.45 20.16
N VAL A 6 2.14 -23.86 19.01
CA VAL A 6 2.53 -25.26 18.76
C VAL A 6 4.05 -25.33 18.63
N SER A 7 4.67 -26.34 19.24
CA SER A 7 6.11 -26.65 19.13
C SER A 7 7.07 -25.49 19.45
N GLY A 8 6.69 -24.60 20.36
CA GLY A 8 7.53 -23.45 20.76
C GLY A 8 7.54 -22.28 19.77
N GLY A 9 6.56 -22.22 18.85
CA GLY A 9 6.34 -21.04 18.01
C GLY A 9 5.98 -19.79 18.83
N GLY A 10 6.17 -18.61 18.23
CA GLY A 10 5.78 -17.31 18.80
C GLY A 10 4.73 -16.58 17.98
N THR A 11 4.17 -17.22 16.95
CA THR A 11 3.34 -16.55 15.94
C THR A 11 2.02 -16.06 16.51
N ALA A 12 1.38 -16.80 17.41
CA ALA A 12 0.15 -16.32 18.05
C ALA A 12 0.42 -15.15 19.02
N LEU A 13 1.59 -15.12 19.67
CA LEU A 13 2.04 -14.00 20.50
C LEU A 13 2.38 -12.78 19.64
N GLU A 14 3.11 -12.96 18.54
CA GLU A 14 3.51 -11.91 17.59
C GLU A 14 2.32 -11.29 16.88
N LEU A 15 1.32 -12.09 16.53
CA LEU A 15 0.04 -11.62 16.00
C LEU A 15 -0.89 -11.07 17.10
N GLY A 16 -0.48 -11.13 18.37
CA GLY A 16 -1.27 -10.61 19.49
C GLY A 16 -2.59 -11.36 19.71
N ILE A 17 -2.70 -12.62 19.29
CA ILE A 17 -3.90 -13.46 19.42
C ILE A 17 -3.76 -14.58 20.46
N LEU A 18 -2.60 -14.72 21.10
CA LEU A 18 -2.35 -15.72 22.14
C LEU A 18 -3.33 -15.59 23.32
N GLY A 19 -3.85 -16.73 23.78
CA GLY A 19 -4.70 -16.86 24.95
C GLY A 19 -6.18 -17.05 24.65
N GLN A 20 -7.03 -16.80 25.65
CA GLN A 20 -8.48 -16.83 25.46
C GLN A 20 -8.94 -15.60 24.68
N ARG A 21 -9.82 -15.84 23.71
CA ARG A 21 -10.44 -14.81 22.89
C ARG A 21 -11.96 -15.03 22.87
N ASP A 22 -12.68 -13.95 23.13
CA ASP A 22 -14.13 -13.89 22.94
C ASP A 22 -14.43 -13.54 21.47
N GLY A 23 -15.34 -14.29 20.85
CA GLY A 23 -15.64 -14.17 19.42
C GLY A 23 -14.86 -15.13 18.51
N ASN A 24 -14.90 -14.85 17.21
CA ASN A 24 -14.23 -15.62 16.17
C ASN A 24 -12.92 -14.95 15.76
N ILE A 25 -11.84 -15.71 15.60
CA ILE A 25 -10.61 -15.23 14.98
C ILE A 25 -10.73 -15.52 13.49
N SER A 26 -11.00 -14.49 12.70
CA SER A 26 -10.91 -14.56 11.24
C SER A 26 -9.56 -14.03 10.81
N GLY A 27 -8.74 -14.92 10.25
CA GLY A 27 -7.57 -14.54 9.44
C GLY A 27 -7.91 -14.75 7.98
N SER A 28 -7.68 -13.74 7.14
CA SER A 28 -7.58 -13.94 5.70
C SER A 28 -6.19 -14.46 5.37
N ASP A 29 -6.10 -15.32 4.36
CA ASP A 29 -4.79 -15.70 3.81
C ASP A 29 -4.11 -14.44 3.25
N LEU A 30 -2.94 -14.08 3.79
CA LEU A 30 -2.15 -12.94 3.35
C LEU A 30 -1.56 -13.15 1.94
N ASN A 31 -1.57 -14.39 1.45
CA ASN A 31 -1.21 -14.73 0.08
C ASN A 31 -2.31 -15.59 -0.59
N SER A 32 -3.56 -15.18 -0.40
CA SER A 32 -4.73 -15.88 -0.93
C SER A 32 -4.61 -16.04 -2.46
N THR A 33 -4.50 -17.29 -2.88
CA THR A 33 -4.52 -17.66 -4.29
C THR A 33 -5.96 -18.00 -4.66
N VAL A 34 -6.47 -17.37 -5.71
CA VAL A 34 -7.80 -17.67 -6.26
C VAL A 34 -7.81 -19.10 -6.78
N THR A 35 -8.81 -19.87 -6.36
CA THR A 35 -9.10 -21.23 -6.84
C THR A 35 -10.52 -21.30 -7.37
N SER A 36 -10.90 -22.39 -8.04
CA SER A 36 -12.29 -22.59 -8.47
C SER A 36 -13.27 -22.67 -7.29
N ALA A 37 -12.80 -23.04 -6.09
CA ALA A 37 -13.62 -23.10 -4.88
C ALA A 37 -13.74 -21.75 -4.15
N THR A 38 -12.96 -20.72 -4.55
CA THR A 38 -13.02 -19.40 -3.93
C THR A 38 -14.41 -18.80 -4.14
N LEU A 39 -15.07 -18.44 -3.03
CA LEU A 39 -16.38 -17.81 -3.06
C LEU A 39 -16.29 -16.38 -3.58
N ILE A 40 -17.29 -15.96 -4.34
CA ILE A 40 -17.39 -14.59 -4.85
C ILE A 40 -17.54 -13.58 -3.70
N SER A 41 -18.15 -13.99 -2.57
CA SER A 41 -18.27 -13.19 -1.35
C SER A 41 -16.93 -12.92 -0.67
N ASP A 42 -15.92 -13.75 -0.90
CA ASP A 42 -14.64 -13.68 -0.19
C ASP A 42 -13.61 -12.84 -0.96
N LEU A 43 -13.97 -12.39 -2.17
CA LEU A 43 -13.14 -11.55 -3.02
C LEU A 43 -13.08 -10.11 -2.48
N ASN A 44 -12.10 -9.33 -2.98
CA ASN A 44 -11.88 -7.94 -2.62
C ASN A 44 -11.75 -7.70 -1.10
N GLY A 45 -10.95 -8.52 -0.42
CA GLY A 45 -10.74 -8.40 1.03
C GLY A 45 -11.94 -8.87 1.89
N GLY A 46 -12.87 -9.61 1.30
CA GLY A 46 -14.09 -10.11 1.96
C GLY A 46 -15.31 -9.21 1.78
N ASP A 47 -15.20 -8.11 1.02
CA ASP A 47 -16.34 -7.28 0.64
C ASP A 47 -17.23 -7.97 -0.41
N GLY A 48 -16.67 -8.96 -1.12
CA GLY A 48 -17.32 -9.70 -2.18
C GLY A 48 -17.50 -8.90 -3.47
N LEU A 49 -17.97 -9.58 -4.51
CA LEU A 49 -18.33 -8.95 -5.78
C LEU A 49 -19.80 -9.19 -6.09
N THR A 50 -20.47 -8.16 -6.62
CA THR A 50 -21.79 -8.34 -7.26
C THR A 50 -21.55 -8.58 -8.74
N LEU A 51 -21.93 -9.77 -9.23
CA LEU A 51 -21.74 -10.16 -10.62
C LEU A 51 -23.02 -9.90 -11.42
N ASN A 52 -22.87 -9.35 -12.62
CA ASN A 52 -23.98 -9.08 -13.55
C ASN A 52 -23.74 -9.76 -14.89
N GLN A 53 -23.47 -8.97 -15.93
CA GLN A 53 -23.23 -9.45 -17.29
C GLN A 53 -21.90 -8.95 -17.78
N ILE A 54 -21.24 -9.78 -18.60
CA ILE A 54 -20.06 -9.39 -19.35
C ILE A 54 -20.33 -9.56 -20.83
N SER A 55 -19.72 -8.71 -21.66
CA SER A 55 -19.73 -8.86 -23.11
C SER A 55 -18.45 -9.58 -23.53
N ILE A 56 -18.59 -10.69 -24.26
CA ILE A 56 -17.48 -11.44 -24.82
C ILE A 56 -17.49 -11.22 -26.33
N VAL A 57 -16.36 -10.74 -26.85
CA VAL A 57 -16.13 -10.55 -28.28
C VAL A 57 -15.08 -11.54 -28.75
N ASN A 58 -15.44 -12.41 -29.69
CA ASN A 58 -14.57 -13.41 -30.28
C ASN A 58 -14.99 -13.66 -31.75
N GLY A 59 -14.65 -12.71 -32.62
CA GLY A 59 -15.10 -12.70 -34.02
C GLY A 59 -16.63 -12.72 -34.13
N SER A 60 -17.18 -13.58 -35.00
CA SER A 60 -18.64 -13.72 -35.17
C SER A 60 -19.34 -14.41 -34.00
N ALA A 61 -18.59 -15.11 -33.12
CA ALA A 61 -19.12 -15.77 -31.94
C ALA A 61 -19.02 -14.81 -30.74
N SER A 62 -19.88 -13.79 -30.72
CA SER A 62 -19.85 -12.72 -29.72
C SER A 62 -21.22 -12.49 -29.09
N GLY A 63 -21.25 -12.02 -27.85
CA GLY A 63 -22.49 -11.73 -27.12
C GLY A 63 -22.27 -11.57 -25.63
N THR A 64 -23.37 -11.49 -24.86
CA THR A 64 -23.29 -11.32 -23.40
C THR A 64 -23.43 -12.66 -22.66
N VAL A 65 -22.70 -12.80 -21.55
CA VAL A 65 -22.86 -13.88 -20.57
C VAL A 65 -23.35 -13.29 -19.27
N THR A 66 -24.39 -13.89 -18.68
CA THR A 66 -24.86 -13.54 -17.33
C THR A 66 -24.13 -14.38 -16.29
N LEU A 67 -23.57 -13.71 -15.29
CA LEU A 67 -22.77 -14.29 -14.22
C LEU A 67 -23.43 -14.15 -12.83
N SER A 68 -24.61 -13.54 -12.76
CA SER A 68 -25.28 -13.23 -11.49
C SER A 68 -25.69 -14.44 -10.64
N SER A 69 -25.72 -15.64 -11.24
CA SER A 69 -25.98 -16.90 -10.52
C SER A 69 -24.72 -17.56 -9.95
N ALA A 70 -23.53 -17.04 -10.25
CA ALA A 70 -22.28 -17.64 -9.78
C ALA A 70 -22.04 -17.35 -8.29
N THR A 71 -21.69 -18.40 -7.55
CA THR A 71 -21.34 -18.31 -6.11
C THR A 71 -19.85 -18.48 -5.87
N THR A 72 -19.17 -19.15 -6.79
CA THR A 72 -17.73 -19.39 -6.78
C THR A 72 -17.07 -18.92 -8.08
N ILE A 73 -15.75 -18.79 -8.05
CA ILE A 73 -14.95 -18.58 -9.27
C ILE A 73 -15.09 -19.74 -10.26
N GLY A 74 -15.27 -20.97 -9.78
CA GLY A 74 -15.59 -22.13 -10.62
C GLY A 74 -16.87 -21.94 -11.41
N ASP A 75 -17.95 -21.48 -10.75
CA ASP A 75 -19.22 -21.20 -11.42
C ASP A 75 -19.07 -20.13 -12.51
N VAL A 76 -18.28 -19.08 -12.26
CA VAL A 76 -17.97 -18.04 -13.26
C VAL A 76 -17.27 -18.65 -14.48
N ILE A 77 -16.26 -19.47 -14.26
CA ILE A 77 -15.51 -20.14 -15.32
C ILE A 77 -16.43 -21.05 -16.13
N ASP A 78 -17.28 -21.83 -15.46
CA ASP A 78 -18.20 -22.76 -16.12
C ASP A 78 -19.27 -22.02 -16.94
N LEU A 79 -19.82 -20.91 -16.44
CA LEU A 79 -20.76 -20.07 -17.19
C LEU A 79 -20.12 -19.48 -18.46
N ILE A 80 -18.85 -19.08 -18.40
CA ILE A 80 -18.12 -18.57 -19.57
C ILE A 80 -17.79 -19.71 -20.54
N ASN A 81 -17.28 -20.84 -20.04
CA ASN A 81 -16.87 -21.97 -20.87
C ASN A 81 -18.04 -22.71 -21.53
N SER A 82 -19.22 -22.67 -20.92
CA SER A 82 -20.45 -23.23 -21.49
C SER A 82 -21.13 -22.29 -22.50
N SER A 83 -20.63 -21.06 -22.67
CA SER A 83 -21.13 -20.12 -23.68
C SER A 83 -20.81 -20.59 -25.11
N SER A 84 -21.62 -20.15 -26.08
CA SER A 84 -21.40 -20.44 -27.50
C SER A 84 -20.31 -19.58 -28.15
N PHE A 85 -19.52 -18.83 -27.37
CA PHE A 85 -18.59 -17.82 -27.87
C PHE A 85 -17.21 -18.38 -28.22
N ASN A 86 -17.02 -19.71 -28.19
CA ASN A 86 -15.78 -20.39 -28.59
C ASN A 86 -14.52 -19.91 -27.86
N VAL A 87 -14.64 -19.77 -26.53
CA VAL A 87 -13.61 -19.27 -25.63
C VAL A 87 -13.32 -20.29 -24.52
N THR A 88 -12.16 -20.15 -23.90
CA THR A 88 -11.82 -20.84 -22.65
C THR A 88 -11.40 -19.83 -21.59
N ALA A 89 -12.17 -19.74 -20.52
CA ALA A 89 -11.84 -19.06 -19.28
C ALA A 89 -11.08 -19.99 -18.33
N SER A 90 -10.13 -19.42 -17.60
CA SER A 90 -9.31 -20.13 -16.61
C SER A 90 -8.74 -19.14 -15.60
N ILE A 91 -8.22 -19.65 -14.48
CA ILE A 91 -7.43 -18.85 -13.54
C ILE A 91 -6.01 -18.70 -14.11
N ASN A 92 -5.43 -17.51 -14.00
CA ASN A 92 -4.06 -17.31 -14.44
C ASN A 92 -3.03 -18.09 -13.59
N SER A 93 -1.83 -18.27 -14.12
CA SER A 93 -0.74 -18.97 -13.42
C SER A 93 -0.37 -18.32 -12.08
N ALA A 94 -0.55 -17.00 -11.97
CA ALA A 94 -0.30 -16.25 -10.74
C ALA A 94 -1.43 -16.40 -9.69
N GLY A 95 -2.55 -17.03 -10.05
CA GLY A 95 -3.70 -17.26 -9.17
C GLY A 95 -4.36 -15.98 -8.64
N ASN A 96 -4.30 -14.88 -9.38
CA ASN A 96 -4.79 -13.57 -8.93
C ASN A 96 -5.78 -12.92 -9.90
N SER A 97 -6.03 -13.53 -11.07
CA SER A 97 -7.00 -13.02 -12.05
C SER A 97 -7.50 -14.15 -12.93
N LEU A 98 -8.65 -13.95 -13.55
CA LEU A 98 -9.12 -14.82 -14.61
C LEU A 98 -8.53 -14.40 -15.97
N LEU A 99 -8.29 -15.38 -16.82
CA LEU A 99 -7.92 -15.23 -18.21
C LEU A 99 -9.02 -15.79 -19.08
N ILE A 100 -9.12 -15.24 -20.28
CA ILE A 100 -9.95 -15.78 -21.35
C ILE A 100 -9.13 -15.83 -22.62
N ASN A 101 -9.17 -16.98 -23.29
CA ASN A 101 -8.50 -17.22 -24.55
C ASN A 101 -9.53 -17.63 -25.61
N SER A 102 -9.30 -17.23 -26.85
CA SER A 102 -10.05 -17.79 -27.97
C SER A 102 -9.60 -19.23 -28.22
N ASN A 103 -10.54 -20.10 -28.57
CA ASN A 103 -10.22 -21.45 -29.03
C ASN A 103 -9.92 -21.50 -30.53
N SER A 104 -9.96 -20.35 -31.22
CA SER A 104 -9.62 -20.21 -32.64
C SER A 104 -8.31 -19.43 -32.79
N SER A 105 -7.47 -19.87 -33.73
CA SER A 105 -6.17 -19.25 -34.00
C SER A 105 -6.26 -17.91 -34.75
N SER A 106 -7.42 -17.59 -35.33
CA SER A 106 -7.62 -16.37 -36.13
C SER A 106 -8.37 -15.26 -35.37
N THR A 107 -8.72 -15.50 -34.10
CA THR A 107 -9.54 -14.57 -33.32
C THR A 107 -8.95 -14.35 -31.95
N VAL A 108 -9.22 -13.19 -31.36
CA VAL A 108 -8.77 -12.85 -30.01
C VAL A 108 -9.98 -12.57 -29.13
N ALA A 109 -10.06 -13.24 -27.98
CA ALA A 109 -11.15 -13.06 -27.04
C ALA A 109 -10.98 -11.78 -26.21
N ILE A 110 -11.89 -10.82 -26.39
CA ILE A 110 -11.96 -9.58 -25.64
C ILE A 110 -13.18 -9.63 -24.71
N VAL A 111 -13.05 -9.10 -23.50
CA VAL A 111 -14.17 -8.98 -22.54
C VAL A 111 -14.33 -7.53 -22.14
N ASN A 112 -15.55 -7.04 -22.28
CA ASN A 112 -15.95 -5.68 -21.94
C ASN A 112 -17.03 -5.74 -20.86
N ASN A 113 -17.14 -4.66 -20.10
CA ASN A 113 -18.27 -4.45 -19.21
C ASN A 113 -19.56 -4.20 -20.01
N VAL A 114 -20.71 -4.39 -19.37
CA VAL A 114 -22.02 -4.07 -19.96
C VAL A 114 -22.62 -2.89 -19.22
N GLY A 115 -22.81 -1.76 -19.91
CA GLY A 115 -23.34 -0.54 -19.30
C GLY A 115 -22.36 0.09 -18.32
N THR A 116 -22.82 0.39 -17.09
CA THR A 116 -22.00 0.99 -16.02
C THR A 116 -21.46 -0.04 -15.03
N ASP A 117 -21.58 -1.32 -15.35
CA ASP A 117 -21.12 -2.42 -14.50
C ASP A 117 -19.59 -2.58 -14.57
N GLU A 118 -18.97 -3.17 -13.55
CA GLU A 118 -17.51 -3.42 -13.51
C GLU A 118 -17.16 -4.92 -13.36
N THR A 119 -18.09 -5.83 -13.65
CA THR A 119 -17.90 -7.28 -13.44
C THR A 119 -16.68 -7.81 -14.19
N ALA A 120 -16.46 -7.40 -15.44
CA ALA A 120 -15.32 -7.89 -16.23
C ALA A 120 -13.98 -7.41 -15.64
N GLU A 121 -13.95 -6.17 -15.16
CA GLU A 121 -12.79 -5.57 -14.53
C GLU A 121 -12.48 -6.21 -13.18
N ASN A 122 -13.50 -6.39 -12.34
CA ASN A 122 -13.35 -6.92 -10.99
C ASN A 122 -12.94 -8.40 -10.97
N LEU A 123 -13.30 -9.16 -12.01
CA LEU A 123 -12.82 -10.53 -12.24
C LEU A 123 -11.45 -10.58 -12.92
N GLY A 124 -10.91 -9.44 -13.35
CA GLY A 124 -9.63 -9.35 -14.07
C GLY A 124 -9.68 -9.87 -15.51
N LEU A 125 -10.87 -10.11 -16.07
CA LEU A 125 -11.07 -10.66 -17.43
C LEU A 125 -10.84 -9.64 -18.55
N GLY A 126 -10.97 -8.35 -18.23
CA GLY A 126 -10.92 -7.27 -19.21
C GLY A 126 -11.43 -5.95 -18.65
N GLY A 127 -12.10 -5.17 -19.49
CA GLY A 127 -12.70 -3.89 -19.11
C GLY A 127 -11.71 -2.72 -18.96
N GLY A 128 -10.42 -2.91 -19.19
CA GLY A 128 -9.44 -1.80 -19.25
C GLY A 128 -8.63 -1.53 -17.96
N LYS A 129 -8.92 -2.16 -16.82
CA LYS A 129 -8.07 -2.02 -15.61
C LYS A 129 -6.63 -2.53 -15.84
N ASN A 130 -6.44 -3.55 -16.68
CA ASN A 130 -5.10 -4.06 -17.04
C ASN A 130 -4.63 -3.53 -18.39
N VAL A 131 -3.88 -2.42 -18.35
CA VAL A 131 -3.30 -1.74 -19.52
C VAL A 131 -2.53 -2.70 -20.43
N PHE A 132 -1.67 -3.55 -19.85
CA PHE A 132 -0.79 -4.41 -20.62
C PHE A 132 -1.55 -5.52 -21.33
N THR A 133 -2.49 -6.16 -20.64
CA THR A 133 -3.36 -7.17 -21.26
C THR A 133 -4.20 -6.56 -22.38
N THR A 134 -4.74 -5.35 -22.20
CA THR A 134 -5.46 -4.63 -23.28
C THR A 134 -4.57 -4.40 -24.50
N LEU A 135 -3.34 -3.91 -24.30
CA LEU A 135 -2.39 -3.65 -25.40
C LEU A 135 -1.92 -4.95 -26.08
N PHE A 136 -1.68 -6.03 -25.33
CA PHE A 136 -1.33 -7.32 -25.90
C PHE A 136 -2.47 -7.91 -26.72
N LYS A 137 -3.69 -7.87 -26.20
CA LYS A 137 -4.87 -8.32 -26.94
C LYS A 137 -5.13 -7.49 -28.20
N LEU A 138 -4.95 -6.16 -28.15
CA LEU A 138 -5.07 -5.30 -29.32
C LEU A 138 -3.98 -5.61 -30.36
N ARG A 139 -2.73 -5.78 -29.94
CA ARG A 139 -1.63 -6.20 -30.82
C ARG A 139 -1.96 -7.51 -31.52
N ASP A 140 -2.43 -8.50 -30.76
CA ASP A 140 -2.73 -9.83 -31.30
C ASP A 140 -3.94 -9.78 -32.24
N ALA A 141 -4.95 -8.95 -31.93
CA ALA A 141 -6.09 -8.71 -32.80
C ALA A 141 -5.67 -8.04 -34.13
N LEU A 142 -4.76 -7.06 -34.08
CA LEU A 142 -4.18 -6.44 -35.27
C LEU A 142 -3.37 -7.42 -36.12
N ASN A 143 -2.58 -8.29 -35.49
CA ASN A 143 -1.79 -9.30 -36.20
C ASN A 143 -2.67 -10.37 -36.89
N ASN A 144 -3.85 -10.64 -36.34
CA ASN A 144 -4.80 -11.62 -36.85
C ASN A 144 -5.87 -11.04 -37.78
N ASP A 145 -5.81 -9.73 -38.07
CA ASP A 145 -6.85 -9.00 -38.80
C ASP A 145 -8.27 -9.18 -38.20
N ASP A 146 -8.36 -9.40 -36.88
CA ASP A 146 -9.63 -9.61 -36.16
C ASP A 146 -10.30 -8.26 -35.88
N THR A 147 -11.04 -7.76 -36.87
CA THR A 147 -11.75 -6.48 -36.80
C THR A 147 -12.72 -6.36 -35.62
N PHE A 148 -13.34 -7.46 -35.18
CA PHE A 148 -14.24 -7.44 -34.02
C PHE A 148 -13.45 -7.21 -32.73
N ALA A 149 -12.35 -7.95 -32.54
CA ALA A 149 -11.50 -7.80 -31.37
C ALA A 149 -10.76 -6.45 -31.34
N ILE A 150 -10.37 -5.90 -32.50
CA ILE A 150 -9.79 -4.55 -32.59
C ILE A 150 -10.78 -3.51 -32.05
N LEU A 151 -12.03 -3.51 -32.55
CA LEU A 151 -13.06 -2.57 -32.11
C LEU A 151 -13.37 -2.71 -30.61
N ALA A 152 -13.54 -3.94 -30.14
CA ALA A 152 -13.79 -4.21 -28.72
C ALA A 152 -12.63 -3.78 -27.81
N SER A 153 -11.39 -3.86 -28.30
CA SER A 153 -10.21 -3.43 -27.55
C SER A 153 -10.12 -1.91 -27.40
N LEU A 154 -10.69 -1.13 -28.32
CA LEU A 154 -10.72 0.34 -28.22
C LEU A 154 -11.56 0.81 -27.03
N GLU A 155 -12.70 0.16 -26.76
CA GLU A 155 -13.52 0.43 -25.57
C GLU A 155 -12.72 0.18 -24.27
N ASN A 156 -11.97 -0.92 -24.23
CA ASN A 156 -11.08 -1.19 -23.09
C ASN A 156 -9.93 -0.18 -22.97
N LEU A 157 -9.42 0.36 -24.08
CA LEU A 157 -8.40 1.41 -24.03
C LEU A 157 -8.93 2.70 -23.43
N ASP A 158 -10.19 3.07 -23.68
CA ASP A 158 -10.80 4.23 -23.05
C ASP A 158 -10.90 4.07 -21.52
N SER A 159 -11.35 2.91 -21.04
CA SER A 159 -11.35 2.60 -19.59
C SER A 159 -9.92 2.54 -19.01
N THR A 160 -8.96 2.04 -19.80
CA THR A 160 -7.54 2.05 -19.43
C THR A 160 -7.03 3.48 -19.22
N LEU A 161 -7.39 4.40 -20.12
CA LEU A 161 -7.01 5.81 -20.01
C LEU A 161 -7.61 6.46 -18.76
N ALA A 162 -8.88 6.16 -18.45
CA ALA A 162 -9.52 6.61 -17.22
C ALA A 162 -8.78 6.09 -15.98
N SER A 163 -8.42 4.80 -15.96
CA SER A 163 -7.66 4.16 -14.89
C SER A 163 -6.28 4.80 -14.69
N VAL A 164 -5.55 5.10 -15.77
CA VAL A 164 -4.25 5.78 -15.70
C VAL A 164 -4.41 7.20 -15.14
N ASN A 165 -5.43 7.95 -15.55
CA ASN A 165 -5.68 9.29 -15.03
C ASN A 165 -6.04 9.27 -13.53
N ASN A 166 -6.85 8.30 -13.09
CA ASN A 166 -7.17 8.13 -11.67
C ASN A 166 -5.91 7.82 -10.85
N ASN A 167 -5.05 6.91 -11.30
CA ASN A 167 -3.78 6.61 -10.64
C ASN A 167 -2.85 7.83 -10.58
N ARG A 168 -2.77 8.63 -11.67
CA ARG A 168 -2.01 9.88 -11.67
C ARG A 168 -2.53 10.90 -10.65
N ALA A 169 -3.84 10.98 -10.45
CA ALA A 169 -4.44 11.85 -9.45
C ALA A 169 -4.04 11.42 -8.02
N VAL A 170 -4.06 10.12 -7.72
CA VAL A 170 -3.63 9.57 -6.42
C VAL A 170 -2.15 9.84 -6.16
N ILE A 171 -1.29 9.66 -7.16
CA ILE A 171 0.14 9.99 -7.07
C ILE A 171 0.31 11.50 -6.85
N GLY A 172 -0.44 12.35 -7.56
CA GLY A 172 -0.40 13.80 -7.36
C GLY A 172 -0.81 14.24 -5.96
N ALA A 173 -1.82 13.58 -5.37
CA ALA A 173 -2.20 13.81 -3.96
C ALA A 173 -1.09 13.34 -3.00
N SER A 174 -0.45 12.21 -3.28
CA SER A 174 0.66 11.70 -2.48
C SER A 174 1.89 12.60 -2.55
N LEU A 175 2.21 13.12 -3.74
CA LEU A 175 3.30 14.09 -3.94
C LEU A 175 3.04 15.37 -3.13
N ARG A 176 1.82 15.92 -3.19
CA ARG A 176 1.43 17.06 -2.36
C ARG A 176 1.61 16.78 -0.87
N ARG A 177 1.28 15.56 -0.42
CA ARG A 177 1.50 15.16 0.98
C ARG A 177 2.99 15.12 1.32
N VAL A 178 3.85 14.65 0.41
CA VAL A 178 5.30 14.68 0.59
C VAL A 178 5.81 16.12 0.69
N ASP A 179 5.42 17.01 -0.23
CA ASP A 179 5.83 18.42 -0.21
C ASP A 179 5.39 19.14 1.08
N LEU A 180 4.16 18.87 1.56
CA LEU A 180 3.68 19.42 2.84
C LEU A 180 4.46 18.85 4.03
N THR A 181 4.82 17.57 4.00
CA THR A 181 5.60 16.95 5.06
C THR A 181 7.00 17.53 5.11
N ASP A 182 7.63 17.76 3.96
CA ASP A 182 8.94 18.40 3.83
C ASP A 182 8.94 19.81 4.46
N PHE A 183 7.97 20.65 4.08
CA PHE A 183 7.80 21.98 4.67
C PHE A 183 7.62 21.96 6.20
N VAL A 184 6.81 21.02 6.71
CA VAL A 184 6.59 20.87 8.16
C VAL A 184 7.86 20.41 8.86
N LEU A 185 8.64 19.51 8.25
CA LEU A 185 9.91 19.03 8.81
C LEU A 185 10.96 20.14 8.86
N ASP A 186 11.08 20.97 7.82
CA ASP A 186 11.99 22.12 7.82
C ASP A 186 11.66 23.10 8.96
N GLN A 187 10.37 23.41 9.16
CA GLN A 187 9.96 24.25 10.28
C GLN A 187 10.27 23.57 11.63
N SER A 188 10.00 22.27 11.75
CA SER A 188 10.29 21.52 12.97
C SER A 188 11.78 21.51 13.31
N ILE A 189 12.66 21.44 12.30
CA ILE A 189 14.12 21.50 12.50
C ILE A 189 14.55 22.88 13.03
N VAL A 190 14.01 23.96 12.46
CA VAL A 190 14.29 25.33 12.92
C VAL A 190 13.83 25.52 14.36
N ASP A 191 12.58 25.15 14.66
CA ASP A 191 12.00 25.28 15.99
C ASP A 191 12.79 24.47 17.03
N GLN A 192 13.17 23.24 16.69
CA GLN A 192 13.94 22.38 17.59
C GLN A 192 15.38 22.86 17.77
N SER A 193 15.99 23.45 16.74
CA SER A 193 17.30 24.11 16.85
C SER A 193 17.25 25.34 17.76
N GLN A 194 16.17 26.13 17.67
CA GLN A 194 15.95 27.27 18.57
C GLN A 194 15.74 26.80 20.01
N GLN A 195 14.92 25.77 20.24
CA GLN A 195 14.73 25.21 21.57
C GLN A 195 16.03 24.66 22.17
N LEU A 196 16.87 24.00 21.36
CA LEU A 196 18.19 23.57 21.80
C LEU A 196 19.06 24.77 22.16
N ALA A 197 19.12 25.81 21.33
CA ALA A 197 19.85 27.04 21.66
C ALA A 197 19.35 27.68 22.96
N GLU A 198 18.04 27.80 23.17
CA GLU A 198 17.48 28.39 24.41
C GLU A 198 17.82 27.59 25.69
N ILE A 199 18.03 26.28 25.59
CA ILE A 199 18.37 25.40 26.73
C ILE A 199 19.90 25.26 26.89
N GLU A 200 20.64 25.18 25.79
CA GLU A 200 22.09 24.89 25.76
C GLU A 200 22.96 26.14 25.73
N ASP A 201 22.45 27.28 25.21
CA ASP A 201 23.13 28.56 25.34
C ASP A 201 23.19 28.90 26.84
N ALA A 202 24.29 28.49 27.48
CA ALA A 202 24.70 29.02 28.75
C ALA A 202 24.71 30.54 28.56
N ASP A 203 23.93 31.27 29.34
CA ASP A 203 24.01 32.72 29.37
C ASP A 203 25.47 33.05 29.70
N ILE A 204 26.26 33.32 28.65
CA ILE A 204 27.71 33.46 28.74
C ILE A 204 27.99 34.67 29.62
N VAL A 205 27.09 35.66 29.63
CA VAL A 205 27.18 36.85 30.48
C VAL A 205 27.00 36.46 31.95
N LYS A 206 26.01 35.63 32.28
CA LYS A 206 25.81 35.15 33.65
C LYS A 206 26.93 34.20 34.09
N SER A 207 27.32 33.26 33.23
CA SER A 207 28.36 32.26 33.51
C SER A 207 29.75 32.90 33.67
N VAL A 208 30.09 33.90 32.85
CA VAL A 208 31.33 34.69 33.00
C VAL A 208 31.28 35.56 34.25
N SER A 209 30.13 36.15 34.59
CA SER A 209 29.96 36.93 35.82
C SER A 209 30.12 36.05 37.06
N ASP A 210 29.53 34.85 37.05
CA ASP A 210 29.63 33.89 38.15
C ASP A 210 31.05 33.33 38.28
N LEU A 211 31.73 33.08 37.14
CA LEU A 211 33.15 32.72 37.13
C LEU A 211 34.03 33.83 37.67
N ALA A 212 33.84 35.08 37.25
CA ALA A 212 34.59 36.24 37.75
C ALA A 212 34.39 36.44 39.25
N ASN A 213 33.16 36.24 39.75
CA ASN A 213 32.88 36.28 41.19
C ASN A 213 33.59 35.13 41.94
N LEU A 214 33.61 33.92 41.37
CA LEU A 214 34.35 32.79 41.92
C LEU A 214 35.86 33.06 41.95
N GLU A 215 36.43 33.65 40.90
CA GLU A 215 37.84 34.04 40.83
C GLU A 215 38.17 35.11 41.88
N PHE A 216 37.30 36.11 42.04
CA PHE A 216 37.46 37.13 43.07
C PHE A 216 37.40 36.54 44.49
N ALA A 217 36.42 35.67 44.74
CA ALA A 217 36.30 34.96 46.01
C ALA A 217 37.50 34.05 46.29
N LEU A 218 38.02 33.37 45.27
CA LEU A 218 39.22 32.53 45.37
C LEU A 218 40.46 33.37 45.68
N GLN A 219 40.66 34.49 45.00
CA GLN A 219 41.76 35.42 45.30
C GLN A 219 41.67 35.97 46.73
N ALA A 220 40.48 36.35 47.18
CA ALA A 220 40.24 36.80 48.55
C ALA A 220 40.54 35.68 49.57
N THR A 221 40.13 34.45 49.28
CA THR A 221 40.43 33.27 50.12
C THR A 221 41.94 33.00 50.16
N LEU A 222 42.62 33.05 49.01
CA LEU A 222 44.08 32.90 48.93
C LEU A 222 44.80 34.00 49.71
N ALA A 223 44.39 35.26 49.59
CA ALA A 223 44.96 36.38 50.35
C ALA A 223 44.76 36.23 51.86
N ALA A 224 43.55 35.82 52.30
CA ALA A 224 43.27 35.54 53.70
C ALA A 224 44.12 34.36 54.21
N THR A 225 44.24 33.27 53.43
CA THR A 225 45.12 32.15 53.79
C THR A 225 46.59 32.56 53.82
N ALA A 226 47.03 33.46 52.93
CA ALA A 226 48.40 33.99 52.92
C ALA A 226 48.68 34.90 54.13
N GLN A 227 47.69 35.66 54.62
CA GLN A 227 47.80 36.40 55.89
C GLN A 227 47.83 35.48 57.11
N VAL A 228 47.09 34.37 57.08
CA VAL A 228 47.13 33.34 58.14
C VAL A 228 48.43 32.52 58.10
N LEU A 229 48.99 32.27 56.91
CA LEU A 229 50.23 31.53 56.69
C LEU A 229 51.50 32.40 56.75
N GLN A 230 51.39 33.72 56.63
CA GLN A 230 52.50 34.62 56.96
C GLN A 230 52.78 34.51 58.47
N PRO A 231 54.04 34.34 58.89
CA PRO A 231 54.38 34.03 60.27
C PRO A 231 54.10 35.22 61.19
N THR A 232 52.90 35.28 61.80
CA THR A 232 52.60 36.18 62.93
C THR A 232 53.31 35.78 64.23
N LEU A 233 54.04 34.66 64.20
CA LEU A 233 54.89 34.20 65.29
C LEU A 233 56.25 34.92 65.37
N LEU A 234 56.66 35.71 64.37
CA LEU A 234 57.86 36.57 64.46
C LEU A 234 57.57 38.02 64.89
N ASP A 235 56.31 38.41 65.10
CA ASP A 235 55.95 39.72 65.65
C ASP A 235 55.60 39.66 67.16
N PHE A 236 55.49 38.45 67.74
CA PHE A 236 55.30 38.27 69.19
C PHE A 236 56.61 38.07 69.97
N LEU A 237 57.77 38.16 69.30
CA LEU A 237 59.10 37.97 69.91
C LEU A 237 60.12 39.04 69.49
N ARG A 238 59.76 40.33 69.53
CA ARG A 238 60.70 41.42 69.87
C ARG A 238 60.01 42.52 70.65
#